data_AF-A0A818IA23-F1
#
_entry.id   AF-A0A818IA23-F1
#
_cell.length_a   1.000
_cell.length_b   1.000
_cell.length_c   1.000
_cell.angle_alpha   90.00
_cell.angle_beta   90.00
_cell.angle_gamma   90.00
#
_symmetry.space_group_name_H-M   'P 1'
#
loop_
_entity.id
_entity.type
_entity.pdbx_description
1 polymer ?
#
loop_
_entity_poly.entity_id
_entity_poly.type
_entity_poly.pdbx_seq_one_letter_code
_entity_poly.pdbx_strand_id
1 'polypeptide(L)' 'MCQTFKDESVSYVLGFNSIVTWSISVDGQATLVYSAIDRQAIVNLVCSPDLDQLIVNGEYERKHYNLTLLSKCACWNQC' A
#
# COMPACT_ATOMS: atom_id res chain seq x y z
N MET A 1 -2.50 8.10 -2.88
CA MET A 1 -1.22 7.92 -2.17
C MET A 1 -0.16 8.77 -2.83
N CYS A 2 0.65 9.47 -2.03
CA CYS A 2 1.74 10.31 -2.52
C CYS A 2 3.03 10.02 -1.74
N GLN A 3 4.18 10.18 -2.38
CA GLN A 3 5.51 10.15 -1.77
C GLN A 3 6.06 11.57 -1.72
N THR A 4 6.56 11.99 -0.56
CA THR A 4 7.23 13.28 -0.37
C THR A 4 8.65 13.03 0.11
N PHE A 5 9.62 13.68 -0.52
CA PHE A 5 11.02 13.59 -0.13
C PHE A 5 11.23 14.37 1.18
N LYS A 6 12.04 13.84 2.11
CA LYS A 6 12.19 14.45 3.45
C LYS A 6 12.78 15.86 3.41
N ASP A 7 13.68 16.10 2.46
CA ASP A 7 14.45 17.34 2.36
C ASP A 7 13.98 18.24 1.21
N GLU A 8 12.93 17.83 0.47
CA GLU A 8 12.41 18.56 -0.68
C GLU A 8 10.91 18.80 -0.54
N SER A 9 10.43 19.94 -1.02
CA SER A 9 9.00 20.22 -1.18
C SER A 9 8.37 19.47 -2.37
N VAL A 10 9.09 18.52 -2.96
CA VAL A 10 8.67 17.75 -4.12
C VAL A 10 7.88 16.52 -3.66
N SER A 11 6.65 16.41 -4.16
CA SER A 11 5.77 15.26 -3.93
C SER A 11 5.36 14.63 -5.26
N TYR A 12 5.33 13.30 -5.28
CA TYR A 12 4.89 12.52 -6.43
C TYR A 12 3.66 11.70 -6.07
N VAL A 13 2.66 11.69 -6.94
CA VAL A 13 1.48 10.85 -6.79
C VAL A 13 1.85 9.42 -7.18
N LEU A 14 1.71 8.47 -6.24
CA LEU A 14 1.96 7.05 -6.48
C LEU A 14 0.71 6.31 -7.00
N GLY A 15 -0.48 6.83 -6.67
CA GLY A 15 -1.75 6.28 -7.14
C GLY A 15 -2.95 7.04 -6.60
N PHE A 16 -4.06 7.01 -7.35
CA PHE A 16 -5.30 7.70 -7.00
C PHE A 16 -6.28 6.77 -6.29
N ASN A 17 -7.04 7.29 -5.31
CA ASN A 17 -8.08 6.49 -4.64
C ASN A 17 -9.23 6.10 -5.59
N SER A 18 -9.47 6.90 -6.63
CA SER A 18 -10.45 6.60 -7.69
C SER A 18 -10.02 5.45 -8.60
N ILE A 19 -8.76 5.00 -8.53
CA ILE A 19 -8.18 3.94 -9.34
C ILE A 19 -7.47 2.96 -8.41
N VAL A 20 -8.25 2.38 -7.50
CA VAL A 20 -7.81 1.31 -6.60
C VAL A 20 -8.45 0.00 -7.02
N THR A 21 -7.65 -1.05 -7.12
CA THR A 21 -8.14 -2.42 -7.22
C THR A 21 -7.71 -3.19 -5.98
N TRP A 22 -8.43 -4.26 -5.66
CA TRP A 22 -8.08 -5.13 -4.55
C TRP A 22 -8.27 -6.59 -4.94
N SER A 23 -7.47 -7.46 -4.35
CA SER A 23 -7.56 -8.89 -4.48
C SER A 23 -7.27 -9.57 -3.15
N ILE A 24 -7.76 -10.80 -2.99
CA ILE A 24 -7.37 -11.69 -1.89
C ILE A 24 -6.76 -12.93 -2.53
N SER A 25 -5.55 -13.27 -2.09
CA SER A 25 -4.86 -14.48 -2.52
C SER A 25 -5.47 -15.73 -1.87
N VAL A 26 -5.06 -16.91 -2.35
CA VAL A 26 -5.57 -18.20 -1.83
C VAL A 26 -5.20 -18.41 -0.36
N ASP A 27 -4.07 -17.86 0.09
CA ASP A 27 -3.61 -17.83 1.49
C ASP A 27 -4.27 -16.73 2.34
N GLY A 28 -5.24 -16.00 1.78
CA GLY A 28 -6.04 -15.02 2.52
C GLY A 28 -5.37 -13.66 2.70
N GLN A 29 -4.24 -13.42 2.03
CA GLN A 29 -3.59 -12.11 2.04
C GLN A 29 -4.37 -11.16 1.12
N ALA A 30 -4.81 -10.04 1.68
CA ALA A 30 -5.46 -8.99 0.90
C ALA A 30 -4.39 -8.02 0.36
N THR A 31 -4.53 -7.64 -0.90
CA THR A 31 -3.63 -6.69 -1.56
C THR A 31 -4.45 -5.58 -2.19
N LEU A 32 -4.05 -4.33 -1.95
CA LEU A 32 -4.58 -3.15 -2.61
C LEU A 32 -3.58 -2.64 -3.63
N VAL A 33 -4.04 -2.24 -4.80
CA VAL A 33 -3.20 -1.69 -5.85
C VAL A 33 -3.73 -0.32 -6.23
N TYR A 34 -2.97 0.72 -5.90
CA TYR A 34 -3.24 2.10 -6.29
C TYR A 34 -2.44 2.43 -7.54
N SER A 35 -3.11 2.88 -8.59
CA SER A 35 -2.46 3.19 -9.87
C SER A 35 -2.52 4.69 -10.20
N ALA A 36 -1.44 5.19 -10.80
CA ALA A 36 -1.36 6.48 -11.48
C ALA A 36 -0.96 6.26 -12.96
N ILE A 37 -0.69 7.34 -13.70
CA ILE A 37 -0.35 7.27 -15.13
C ILE A 37 0.90 6.41 -15.38
N ASP A 38 1.93 6.56 -14.54
CA ASP A 38 3.23 5.91 -14.73
C ASP A 38 3.81 5.28 -13.45
N ARG A 39 3.00 5.22 -12.39
CA ARG A 39 3.39 4.73 -11.06
C ARG A 39 2.32 3.83 -10.48
N GLN A 40 2.74 2.93 -9.61
CA GLN A 40 1.84 2.05 -8.89
C GLN A 40 2.32 1.85 -7.46
N ALA A 41 1.40 1.82 -6.50
CA ALA A 41 1.65 1.41 -5.14
C ALA A 41 0.84 0.16 -4.81
N ILE A 42 1.55 -0.93 -4.51
CA ILE A 42 1.00 -2.20 -4.06
C ILE A 42 1.10 -2.23 -2.54
N VAL A 43 -0.04 -2.38 -1.87
CA VAL A 43 -0.15 -2.42 -0.42
C VAL A 43 -0.65 -3.81 -0.01
N ASN A 44 0.22 -4.57 0.65
CA ASN A 44 -0.14 -5.86 1.23
C ASN A 44 -0.69 -5.65 2.64
N LEU A 45 -1.94 -6.07 2.85
CA LEU A 45 -2.60 -6.01 4.14
C LEU A 45 -2.20 -7.25 4.96
N VAL A 46 -1.68 -7.02 6.15
CA VAL A 46 -1.27 -8.07 7.07
C VAL A 46 -1.99 -7.86 8.39
N CYS A 47 -2.69 -8.91 8.84
CA CYS A 47 -3.38 -8.92 10.12
C CYS A 47 -2.38 -8.66 11.26
N SER A 48 -2.59 -7.57 11.98
CA SER A 48 -1.90 -7.28 13.23
C SER A 48 -2.88 -6.67 14.22
N PRO A 49 -3.28 -7.39 15.28
CA PRO A 49 -4.27 -6.88 16.23
C PRO A 49 -3.76 -5.69 17.05
N ASP A 50 -2.45 -5.57 17.21
CA ASP A 50 -1.81 -4.61 18.11
C ASP A 50 -1.14 -3.42 17.41
N LEU A 51 -1.02 -3.46 16.08
CA LEU A 51 -0.28 -2.46 15.30
C LEU A 51 -1.15 -1.89 14.17
N ASP A 52 -1.03 -0.58 13.97
CA ASP A 52 -1.52 0.12 12.79
C ASP A 52 -0.34 0.87 12.16
N GLN A 53 0.38 0.20 11.27
CA GLN A 53 1.66 0.69 10.74
C GLN A 53 1.80 0.39 9.25
N LEU A 54 2.16 1.44 8.51
CA LEU A 54 2.58 1.34 7.11
C LEU A 54 4.11 1.18 7.05
N ILE A 55 4.55 0.09 6.43
CA ILE A 55 5.97 -0.22 6.17
C ILE A 55 6.22 -0.03 4.68
N VAL A 56 7.26 0.74 4.34
CA VAL A 56 7.71 0.91 2.96
C VAL A 56 8.78 -0.14 2.68
N ASN A 57 8.45 -1.17 1.90
CA ASN A 57 9.40 -2.23 1.56
C ASN A 57 10.39 -1.78 0.48
N GLY A 58 10.02 -0.76 -0.30
CA GLY A 58 10.87 -0.13 -1.32
C GLY A 58 10.22 -0.16 -2.70
N GLU A 59 11.04 0.11 -3.71
CA GLU A 59 10.69 -0.06 -5.13
C GLU A 59 11.14 -1.45 -5.58
N TYR A 60 10.22 -2.26 -6.11
CA TYR A 60 10.58 -3.58 -6.66
C TYR A 60 10.84 -3.51 -8.18
N GLU A 61 10.19 -2.57 -8.85
CA GLU A 61 10.48 -2.13 -10.20
C GLU A 61 10.47 -0.60 -10.25
N ARG A 62 11.09 -0.01 -11.26
CA ARG A 62 11.12 1.44 -11.40
C ARG A 62 9.68 1.98 -11.37
N LYS A 63 9.40 2.92 -10.46
CA LYS A 63 8.06 3.54 -10.26
C LYS A 63 6.98 2.62 -9.68
N HIS A 64 7.32 1.41 -9.24
CA HIS A 64 6.40 0.47 -8.60
C HIS A 64 6.83 0.22 -7.16
N TYR A 65 5.98 0.66 -6.25
CA TYR A 65 6.26 0.72 -4.82
C TYR A 65 5.55 -0.42 -4.10
N ASN A 66 6.28 -1.15 -3.27
CA ASN A 66 5.71 -2.19 -2.41
C ASN A 66 5.64 -1.69 -0.97
N LEU A 67 4.46 -1.78 -0.38
CA LEU A 67 4.18 -1.40 1.00
C LEU A 67 3.47 -2.54 1.72
N THR A 68 3.66 -2.61 3.04
CA THR A 68 2.90 -3.50 3.92
C THR A 68 2.14 -2.65 4.92
N LEU A 69 0.81 -2.84 5.01
CA LEU A 69 -0.01 -2.24 6.05
C LEU A 69 -0.33 -3.32 7.09
N LEU A 70 0.32 -3.21 8.25
CA LEU A 70 -0.05 -3.93 9.46
C LEU A 70 -1.27 -3.22 10.04
N SER A 71 -2.40 -3.92 10.15
CA SER A 71 -3.61 -3.33 10.73
C SER A 71 -4.52 -4.39 11.32
N LYS A 72 -5.25 -4.04 12.38
CA LYS A 72 -6.31 -4.90 12.93
C LYS A 72 -7.40 -5.19 11.90
N CYS A 73 -7.62 -4.24 10.99
CA CYS A 73 -8.64 -4.35 9.95
C CYS A 73 -8.30 -5.36 8.84
N ALA A 74 -7.04 -5.79 8.76
CA ALA A 74 -6.65 -6.91 7.92
C ALA A 74 -6.91 -8.27 8.59
N CYS A 75 -7.28 -8.30 9.88
CA CYS A 75 -7.72 -9.51 10.57
C CYS A 75 -9.20 -9.76 10.29
N TRP A 76 -9.56 -11.04 10.16
CA TRP A 76 -10.94 -11.45 9.93
C TRP A 76 -11.88 -10.98 11.07
N ASN A 77 -12.93 -10.23 10.73
CA ASN A 77 -13.94 -9.70 11.66
C ASN A 77 -13.40 -8.83 12.83
N GLN A 78 -12.32 -8.07 12.62
CA GLN A 78 -11.75 -7.18 13.66
C GLN A 78 -11.85 -5.68 13.32
N CYS A 79 -12.47 -5.31 12.19
CA CYS A 79 -13.14 -4.02 12.04
C CYS A 79 -14.61 -4.19 12.51
#